data_AF-A0A968FWW3-F1
#
_entry.id   AF-A0A968FWW3-F1
#
_cell.length_a   1.000
_cell.length_b   1.000
_cell.length_c   1.000
_cell.angle_alpha   90.00
_cell.angle_beta   90.00
_cell.angle_gamma   90.00
#
_symmetry.space_group_name_H-M   'P 1'
#
loop_
_entity.id
_entity.type
_entity.pdbx_description
1 polymer ?
#
loop_
_entity_poly.entity_id
_entity_poly.type
_entity_poly.pdbx_seq_one_letter_code
_entity_poly.pdbx_strand_id
1 'polypeptide(L)'
;EKSDLDFTLLVDNESFTEESLALFRRKLRLIEEWAWNEFHMETHFFINDWREVRNNMFGESDSESTGSALAKLLKEEMFRTLIILAGKIPFWWITPVETDDARYDTLLQRVHSGQTLLNREEFIDIGNVDDISNGEFFGGSIWTLIKSFQSPFKTIMKMGLLEDYMFGETRFNLLCHGIKKKVFSDKTFSDIDPYFSLFERVQEFFQQTKSENDLDTLRAAFYLKVGTQVTPQELEAGSQDYKKSILIHLIRSWGWNAYKLKQLNQYTDWQMMQKVAMGNRVNKILMSSYKNISEKNKSLDSQESLITQKDTHLLGRKLFSFYRRAPNKVENLFALADGNTAERELTFLLEQEKPRERPTWYLIRGRTLTFIEHVNPENIIKKAATLPFLIAFTAFNKLFRSETELLIRAEGQSCKESDLRILLNQLTSFISQINIATISNEDLLCEARINKLYLIIDFGNPIPREIVYGNINDCKSNEELTQFINKRVERIKNLTAIYLTSWGEL
;
A
#
# COMPACT_ATOMS: atom_id res chain seq x y z
N GLU A 1 2.26 -6.98 -9.80
CA GLU A 1 2.67 -5.56 -9.68
C GLU A 1 3.63 -5.25 -10.83
N LYS A 2 3.52 -4.08 -11.45
CA LYS A 2 4.55 -3.62 -12.41
C LYS A 2 5.76 -3.16 -11.62
N SER A 3 6.97 -3.48 -12.07
CA SER A 3 8.20 -3.01 -11.45
C SER A 3 8.58 -1.64 -12.00
N ASP A 4 9.05 -0.78 -11.12
CA ASP A 4 9.71 0.50 -11.38
C ASP A 4 11.22 0.32 -11.56
N LEU A 5 11.88 1.32 -12.15
CA LEU A 5 13.33 1.43 -12.19
C LEU A 5 13.80 2.60 -11.33
N ASP A 6 14.43 2.28 -10.21
CA ASP A 6 15.02 3.25 -9.30
C ASP A 6 16.52 3.38 -9.53
N PHE A 7 16.98 4.59 -9.88
CA PHE A 7 18.39 4.89 -10.12
C PHE A 7 18.93 5.83 -9.04
N THR A 8 19.83 5.34 -8.20
CA THR A 8 20.57 6.19 -7.25
C THR A 8 21.83 6.74 -7.91
N LEU A 9 21.96 8.07 -7.97
CA LEU A 9 23.17 8.75 -8.44
C LEU A 9 23.90 9.35 -7.24
N LEU A 10 25.11 8.86 -7.00
CA LEU A 10 26.02 9.40 -5.99
C LEU A 10 26.89 10.49 -6.63
N VAL A 11 26.70 11.73 -6.20
CA VAL A 11 27.42 12.91 -6.71
C VAL A 11 28.28 13.52 -5.61
N ASP A 12 29.26 14.32 -6.03
CA ASP A 12 29.97 15.24 -5.16
C ASP A 12 29.40 16.64 -5.38
N ASN A 13 28.54 17.11 -4.48
CA ASN A 13 27.90 18.42 -4.61
C ASN A 13 28.92 19.57 -4.66
N GLU A 14 30.10 19.41 -4.05
CA GLU A 14 31.17 20.43 -4.08
C GLU A 14 31.78 20.57 -5.48
N SER A 15 31.58 19.60 -6.36
CA SER A 15 32.09 19.60 -7.73
C SER A 15 31.18 20.31 -8.74
N PHE A 16 29.98 20.77 -8.34
CA PHE A 16 28.99 21.36 -9.23
C PHE A 16 28.48 22.72 -8.74
N THR A 17 28.20 23.62 -9.68
CA THR A 17 27.44 24.84 -9.36
C THR A 17 25.95 24.52 -9.22
N GLU A 18 25.19 25.35 -8.50
CA GLU A 18 23.73 25.20 -8.38
C GLU A 18 23.04 25.15 -9.75
N GLU A 19 23.47 25.99 -10.69
CA GLU A 19 22.96 26.00 -12.06
C GLU A 19 23.24 24.67 -12.78
N SER A 20 24.46 24.15 -12.67
CA SER A 20 24.83 22.87 -13.29
C SER A 20 24.00 21.71 -12.72
N LEU A 21 23.80 21.70 -11.41
CA LEU A 21 22.98 20.68 -10.73
C LEU A 21 21.50 20.82 -11.12
N ALA A 22 20.98 22.03 -11.27
CA ALA A 22 19.62 22.27 -11.74
C ALA A 22 19.40 21.79 -13.18
N LEU A 23 20.37 22.05 -14.08
CA LEU A 23 20.34 21.54 -15.45
C LEU A 23 20.43 20.00 -15.49
N PHE A 24 21.25 19.41 -14.62
CA PHE A 24 21.35 17.96 -14.49
C PHE A 24 20.02 17.34 -14.02
N ARG A 25 19.40 17.89 -12.96
CA ARG A 25 18.05 17.50 -12.49
C ARG A 25 17.01 17.61 -13.60
N ARG A 26 17.05 18.69 -14.39
CA ARG A 26 16.16 18.87 -15.55
C ARG A 26 16.37 17.78 -16.60
N LYS A 27 17.62 17.43 -16.91
CA LYS A 27 17.93 16.35 -17.85
C LYS A 27 17.37 15.01 -17.38
N LEU A 28 17.52 14.68 -16.10
CA LEU A 28 16.98 13.43 -15.54
C LEU A 28 15.45 13.38 -15.63
N ARG A 29 14.74 14.46 -15.28
CA ARG A 29 13.28 14.53 -15.46
C ARG A 29 12.84 14.32 -16.91
N LEU A 30 13.56 14.88 -17.88
CA LEU A 30 13.28 14.65 -19.29
C LEU A 30 13.48 13.17 -19.69
N ILE A 31 14.40 12.45 -19.04
CA ILE A 31 14.60 11.01 -19.25
C ILE A 31 13.46 10.21 -18.62
N GLU A 32 12.99 10.58 -17.42
CA GLU A 32 11.82 9.96 -16.78
C GLU A 32 10.56 10.12 -17.64
N GLU A 33 10.31 11.35 -18.12
CA GLU A 33 9.20 11.66 -19.04
C GLU A 33 9.31 10.85 -20.34
N TRP A 34 10.51 10.78 -20.94
CA TRP A 34 10.76 9.98 -22.13
C TRP A 34 10.52 8.49 -21.90
N ALA A 35 11.01 7.92 -20.79
CA ALA A 35 10.83 6.51 -20.45
C ALA A 35 9.34 6.14 -20.29
N TRP A 36 8.56 7.04 -19.66
CA TRP A 36 7.12 6.87 -19.54
C TRP A 36 6.38 7.00 -20.87
N ASN A 37 6.67 8.05 -21.65
CA ASN A 37 5.94 8.33 -22.88
C ASN A 37 6.20 7.29 -23.97
N GLU A 38 7.44 6.82 -24.11
CA GLU A 38 7.83 5.88 -25.17
C GLU A 38 7.61 4.41 -24.77
N PHE A 39 7.87 4.05 -23.51
CA PHE A 39 7.89 2.65 -23.06
C PHE A 39 6.88 2.32 -21.96
N HIS A 40 6.16 3.33 -21.45
CA HIS A 40 5.29 3.20 -20.27
C HIS A 40 6.01 2.55 -19.08
N MET A 41 7.30 2.90 -18.95
CA MET A 41 8.20 2.39 -17.93
C MET A 41 8.39 3.44 -16.86
N GLU A 42 7.93 3.15 -15.65
CA GLU A 42 8.10 4.01 -14.50
C GLU A 42 9.59 4.02 -14.09
N THR A 43 10.21 5.20 -14.11
CA THR A 43 11.64 5.41 -13.86
C THR A 43 11.81 6.60 -12.94
N HIS A 44 12.66 6.46 -11.92
CA HIS A 44 12.94 7.50 -10.93
C HIS A 44 14.44 7.66 -10.70
N PHE A 45 14.94 8.89 -10.73
CA PHE A 45 16.34 9.22 -10.43
C PHE A 45 16.50 9.94 -9.09
N PHE A 46 17.27 9.34 -8.18
CA PHE A 46 17.57 9.88 -6.86
C PHE A 46 19.00 10.39 -6.79
N ILE A 47 19.20 11.71 -6.85
CA ILE A 47 20.51 12.34 -6.70
C ILE A 47 20.82 12.50 -5.21
N ASN A 48 21.92 11.91 -4.76
CA ASN A 48 22.37 11.98 -3.37
C ASN A 48 23.86 12.39 -3.32
N ASP A 49 24.22 13.25 -2.38
CA ASP A 49 25.64 13.49 -2.11
C ASP A 49 26.25 12.28 -1.40
N TRP A 50 27.41 11.82 -1.88
CA TRP A 50 28.01 10.61 -1.32
C TRP A 50 28.47 10.80 0.13
N ARG A 51 28.85 12.01 0.56
CA ARG A 51 29.24 12.32 1.95
C ARG A 51 28.02 12.36 2.86
N GLU A 52 26.89 12.82 2.35
CA GLU A 52 25.61 12.74 3.07
C GLU A 52 25.23 11.29 3.31
N VAL A 53 25.24 10.46 2.26
CA VAL A 53 24.97 9.02 2.36
C VAL A 53 25.94 8.35 3.33
N ARG A 54 27.25 8.67 3.27
CA ARG A 54 28.26 8.21 4.23
C ARG A 54 27.83 8.44 5.67
N ASN A 55 27.32 9.63 5.96
CA ASN A 55 26.88 10.04 7.29
C ASN A 55 25.42 9.65 7.62
N ASN A 56 24.82 8.73 6.86
CA ASN A 56 23.42 8.30 7.04
C ASN A 56 22.44 9.48 6.89
N MET A 57 22.69 10.36 5.91
CA MET A 57 21.77 11.42 5.52
C MET A 57 21.30 11.14 4.09
N PHE A 58 20.01 10.84 3.94
CA PHE A 58 19.39 10.49 2.65
C PHE A 58 18.42 11.60 2.16
N GLY A 59 18.62 12.83 2.64
CA GLY A 59 17.73 13.97 2.40
C GLY A 59 16.37 13.87 3.13
N GLU A 60 15.62 14.96 3.13
CA GLU A 60 14.18 14.90 3.43
C GLU A 60 13.50 14.31 2.19
N SER A 61 12.96 13.09 2.28
CA SER A 61 12.05 12.60 1.25
C SER A 61 10.85 13.54 1.25
N ASP A 62 10.72 14.37 0.21
CA ASP A 62 9.66 15.36 0.06
C ASP A 62 8.32 14.76 0.51
N SER A 63 7.76 15.36 1.56
CA SER A 63 6.51 15.07 2.28
C SER A 63 6.56 14.16 3.53
N GLU A 64 7.44 13.18 3.69
CA GLU A 64 7.34 12.19 4.80
C GLU A 64 8.52 12.29 5.79
N SER A 65 8.34 13.12 6.83
CA SER A 65 9.21 13.37 8.00
C SER A 65 9.64 12.09 8.77
N THR A 66 10.45 11.25 8.15
CA THR A 66 11.04 10.04 8.77
C THR A 66 12.53 9.86 8.41
N GLY A 67 13.14 10.83 7.73
CA GLY A 67 14.48 10.70 7.12
C GLY A 67 15.59 10.26 8.08
N SER A 68 15.60 10.73 9.33
CA SER A 68 16.58 10.29 10.34
C SER A 68 16.27 8.92 10.95
N ALA A 69 15.00 8.52 11.01
CA ALA A 69 14.54 7.28 11.63
C ALA A 69 14.62 6.06 10.68
N LEU A 70 15.15 6.23 9.47
CA LEU A 70 15.24 5.20 8.44
C LEU A 70 16.63 5.09 7.80
N ALA A 71 17.59 5.93 8.19
CA ALA A 71 18.77 6.15 7.37
C ALA A 71 19.67 4.92 7.25
N LYS A 72 19.99 4.23 8.35
CA LYS A 72 20.79 3.00 8.26
C LYS A 72 19.98 1.85 7.66
N LEU A 73 18.65 1.81 7.86
CA LEU A 73 17.77 0.86 7.16
C LEU A 73 17.80 1.03 5.64
N LEU A 74 17.77 2.28 5.14
CA LEU A 74 17.90 2.57 3.72
C LEU A 74 19.28 2.18 3.19
N LYS A 75 20.33 2.46 3.97
CA LYS A 75 21.70 2.04 3.63
C LYS A 75 21.86 0.52 3.57
N GLU A 76 21.28 -0.20 4.53
CA GLU A 76 21.21 -1.66 4.56
C GLU A 76 20.52 -2.20 3.31
N GLU A 77 19.35 -1.64 2.96
CA GLU A 77 18.61 -2.03 1.77
C GLU A 77 19.43 -1.77 0.50
N MET A 78 20.08 -0.60 0.40
CA MET A 78 20.96 -0.26 -0.70
C MET A 78 22.12 -1.27 -0.82
N PHE A 79 22.79 -1.64 0.27
CA PHE A 79 23.92 -2.57 0.21
C PHE A 79 23.55 -3.97 -0.26
N ARG A 80 22.31 -4.41 -0.03
CA ARG A 80 21.85 -5.73 -0.47
C ARG A 80 21.18 -5.74 -1.85
N THR A 81 20.72 -4.60 -2.39
CA THR A 81 19.99 -4.56 -3.67
C THR A 81 20.68 -3.77 -4.79
N LEU A 82 21.69 -2.96 -4.50
CA LEU A 82 22.32 -2.10 -5.50
C LEU A 82 23.03 -2.90 -6.59
N ILE A 83 22.82 -2.47 -7.84
CA ILE A 83 23.52 -2.97 -9.02
C ILE A 83 24.32 -1.80 -9.59
N ILE A 84 25.65 -1.95 -9.69
CA ILE A 84 26.49 -0.91 -10.28
C ILE A 84 26.29 -0.91 -11.79
N LEU A 85 25.71 0.17 -12.31
CA LEU A 85 25.61 0.41 -13.76
C LEU A 85 26.85 1.13 -14.30
N ALA A 86 27.39 2.07 -13.52
CA ALA A 86 28.60 2.82 -13.83
C ALA A 86 29.18 3.44 -12.55
N GLY A 87 30.48 3.74 -12.56
CA GLY A 87 31.15 4.47 -11.49
C GLY A 87 32.00 3.58 -10.58
N LYS A 88 32.06 3.96 -9.30
CA LYS A 88 32.95 3.38 -8.30
C LYS A 88 32.26 2.29 -7.48
N ILE A 89 33.05 1.36 -6.94
CA ILE A 89 32.59 0.27 -6.09
C ILE A 89 32.39 0.79 -4.65
N PRO A 90 31.23 0.56 -4.00
CA PRO A 90 31.07 0.85 -2.58
C PRO A 90 32.14 0.14 -1.75
N PHE A 91 32.93 0.90 -0.99
CA PHE A 91 34.05 0.33 -0.23
C PHE A 91 33.59 -0.76 0.75
N TRP A 92 32.40 -0.62 1.33
CA TRP A 92 31.79 -1.63 2.20
C TRP A 92 31.68 -3.02 1.55
N TRP A 93 31.52 -3.14 0.22
CA TRP A 93 31.44 -4.47 -0.41
C TRP A 93 32.74 -5.27 -0.31
N ILE A 94 33.89 -4.62 -0.18
CA ILE A 94 35.20 -5.30 -0.14
C ILE A 94 35.78 -5.45 1.27
N THR A 95 35.14 -4.89 2.29
CA THR A 95 35.56 -5.10 3.68
C THR A 95 35.14 -6.49 4.19
N PRO A 96 35.78 -7.10 5.19
CA PRO A 96 35.26 -8.31 5.83
C PRO A 96 33.83 -8.14 6.37
N VAL A 97 33.08 -9.22 6.52
CA VAL A 97 31.68 -9.17 7.02
C VAL A 97 31.61 -8.56 8.42
N GLU A 98 32.48 -9.01 9.33
CA GLU A 98 32.57 -8.55 10.72
C GLU A 98 33.49 -7.33 10.84
N THR A 99 33.02 -6.19 10.30
CA THR A 99 33.76 -4.92 10.29
C THR A 99 32.93 -3.84 10.98
N ASP A 100 33.32 -3.48 12.21
CA ASP A 100 32.80 -2.29 12.89
C ASP A 100 33.36 -0.99 12.28
N ASP A 101 32.83 0.16 12.71
CA ASP A 101 33.22 1.46 12.18
C ASP A 101 34.73 1.76 12.34
N ALA A 102 35.32 1.40 13.49
CA ALA A 102 36.74 1.62 13.74
C ALA A 102 37.62 0.79 12.79
N ARG A 103 37.26 -0.48 12.57
CA ARG A 103 37.96 -1.34 11.60
C ARG A 103 37.72 -0.88 10.17
N TYR A 104 36.52 -0.43 9.84
CA TYR A 104 36.18 0.12 8.52
C TYR A 104 37.09 1.30 8.19
N ASP A 105 37.19 2.28 9.09
CA ASP A 105 38.05 3.46 8.93
C ASP A 105 39.53 3.07 8.80
N THR A 106 39.98 2.10 9.60
CA THR A 106 41.36 1.58 9.52
C THR A 106 41.64 0.97 8.14
N LEU A 107 40.71 0.16 7.61
CA LEU A 107 40.86 -0.46 6.29
C LEU A 107 40.86 0.59 5.18
N LEU A 108 39.97 1.59 5.27
CA LEU A 108 39.89 2.68 4.31
C LEU A 108 41.19 3.50 4.29
N GLN A 109 41.75 3.82 5.45
CA GLN A 109 43.03 4.51 5.57
C GLN A 109 44.19 3.73 4.94
N ARG A 110 44.22 2.39 5.07
CA ARG A 110 45.23 1.55 4.43
C ARG A 110 45.17 1.64 2.90
N VAL A 111 43.98 1.69 2.33
CA VAL A 111 43.80 1.88 0.88
C VAL A 111 44.27 3.27 0.46
N HIS A 112 43.87 4.33 1.17
CA HIS A 112 44.27 5.70 0.83
C HIS A 112 45.77 5.98 0.99
N SER A 113 46.42 5.34 1.95
CA SER A 113 47.86 5.49 2.22
C SER A 113 48.75 4.61 1.33
N GLY A 114 48.17 3.81 0.43
CA GLY A 114 48.93 2.93 -0.48
C GLY A 114 49.53 1.71 0.21
N GLN A 115 49.00 1.31 1.39
CA GLN A 115 49.43 0.12 2.12
C GLN A 115 48.79 -1.17 1.59
N THR A 116 47.99 -1.08 0.53
CA THR A 116 47.32 -2.22 -0.12
C THR A 116 47.56 -2.17 -1.63
N LEU A 117 47.29 -3.28 -2.32
CA LEU A 117 47.32 -3.34 -3.79
C LEU A 117 46.08 -2.71 -4.45
N LEU A 118 45.12 -2.25 -3.65
CA LEU A 118 43.86 -1.70 -4.14
C LEU A 118 44.04 -0.26 -4.63
N ASN A 119 43.44 0.04 -5.78
CA ASN A 119 43.43 1.39 -6.31
C ASN A 119 42.32 2.22 -5.64
N ARG A 120 42.69 3.23 -4.86
CA ARG A 120 41.73 4.10 -4.15
C ARG A 120 40.69 4.76 -5.05
N GLU A 121 41.02 4.99 -6.34
CA GLU A 121 40.11 5.68 -7.26
C GLU A 121 38.95 4.79 -7.72
N GLU A 122 39.03 3.48 -7.52
CA GLU A 122 37.98 2.51 -7.85
C GLU A 122 36.85 2.49 -6.81
N PHE A 123 37.09 3.04 -5.61
CA PHE A 123 36.16 2.91 -4.48
C PHE A 123 35.49 4.23 -4.12
N ILE A 124 34.25 4.12 -3.65
CA ILE A 124 33.49 5.21 -3.03
C ILE A 124 33.11 4.83 -1.61
N ASP A 125 33.37 5.73 -0.66
CA ASP A 125 33.04 5.52 0.74
C ASP A 125 31.65 6.09 1.04
N ILE A 126 30.64 5.21 1.00
CA ILE A 126 29.27 5.53 1.41
C ILE A 126 28.96 5.08 2.84
N GLY A 127 30.00 4.85 3.65
CA GLY A 127 29.93 4.51 5.06
C GLY A 127 29.69 3.03 5.35
N ASN A 128 29.73 2.69 6.64
CA ASN A 128 29.53 1.34 7.13
C ASN A 128 28.09 1.12 7.65
N VAL A 129 27.69 -0.14 7.75
CA VAL A 129 26.50 -0.59 8.49
C VAL A 129 26.90 -1.87 9.23
N ASP A 130 27.42 -1.73 10.45
CA ASP A 130 27.72 -2.86 11.32
C ASP A 130 26.49 -3.31 12.12
N ASP A 131 25.68 -2.34 12.53
CA ASP A 131 24.44 -2.52 13.28
C ASP A 131 23.44 -1.36 13.03
N ILE A 132 22.18 -1.58 13.39
CA ILE A 132 21.09 -0.60 13.30
C ILE A 132 20.43 -0.48 14.68
N SER A 133 20.15 0.75 15.11
CA SER A 133 19.51 0.97 16.40
C SER A 133 18.04 0.54 16.36
N ASN A 134 17.53 0.08 17.51
CA ASN A 134 16.14 -0.34 17.64
C ASN A 134 15.14 0.77 17.29
N GLY A 135 15.49 2.04 17.56
CA GLY A 135 14.67 3.19 17.22
C GLY A 135 14.41 3.32 15.71
N GLU A 136 15.38 2.95 14.87
CA GLU A 136 15.19 2.92 13.42
C GLU A 136 14.23 1.80 12.99
N PHE A 137 14.22 0.63 13.65
CA PHE A 137 13.25 -0.43 13.33
C PHE A 137 11.81 0.00 13.62
N PHE A 138 11.60 0.75 14.71
CA PHE A 138 10.31 1.35 14.98
C PHE A 138 9.92 2.35 13.88
N GLY A 139 10.84 3.22 13.45
CA GLY A 139 10.63 4.15 12.32
C GLY A 139 10.30 3.43 11.02
N GLY A 140 11.06 2.38 10.72
CA GLY A 140 10.85 1.45 9.62
C GLY A 140 9.46 0.85 9.62
N SER A 141 8.97 0.43 10.79
CA SER A 141 7.67 -0.24 10.89
C SER A 141 6.52 0.71 10.60
N ILE A 142 6.63 1.97 11.04
CA ILE A 142 5.67 3.04 10.77
C ILE A 142 5.58 3.31 9.27
N TRP A 143 6.74 3.52 8.63
CA TRP A 143 6.81 3.80 7.20
C TRP A 143 6.29 2.62 6.36
N THR A 144 6.70 1.41 6.73
CA THR A 144 6.27 0.16 6.10
C THR A 144 4.75 -0.01 6.19
N LEU A 145 4.13 0.31 7.33
CA LEU A 145 2.67 0.30 7.45
C LEU A 145 1.98 1.30 6.50
N ILE A 146 2.52 2.50 6.31
CA ILE A 146 1.95 3.48 5.38
C ILE A 146 2.04 2.95 3.94
N LYS A 147 3.18 2.36 3.55
CA LYS A 147 3.36 1.77 2.21
C LYS A 147 2.51 0.52 1.96
N SER A 148 1.97 -0.11 3.02
CA SER A 148 1.06 -1.26 2.90
C SER A 148 -0.17 -0.97 2.05
N PHE A 149 -0.62 0.29 2.01
CA PHE A 149 -1.79 0.72 1.25
C PHE A 149 -1.62 0.56 -0.28
N GLN A 150 -0.38 0.59 -0.77
CA GLN A 150 -0.07 0.52 -2.20
C GLN A 150 0.49 -0.84 -2.60
N SER A 151 1.40 -1.43 -1.81
CA SER A 151 2.05 -2.71 -2.12
C SER A 151 2.02 -3.64 -0.90
N PRO A 152 0.89 -4.29 -0.61
CA PRO A 152 0.72 -5.10 0.59
C PRO A 152 1.62 -6.35 0.63
N PHE A 153 1.89 -6.98 -0.52
CA PHE A 153 2.70 -8.21 -0.56
C PHE A 153 4.19 -7.96 -0.36
N LYS A 154 4.78 -6.88 -0.89
CA LYS A 154 6.17 -6.52 -0.58
C LYS A 154 6.30 -6.11 0.90
N THR A 155 5.29 -5.41 1.39
CA THR A 155 5.27 -4.82 2.73
C THR A 155 5.24 -5.88 3.84
N ILE A 156 4.53 -7.00 3.70
CA ILE A 156 4.53 -8.06 4.74
C ILE A 156 5.93 -8.64 4.98
N MET A 157 6.73 -8.83 3.93
CA MET A 157 8.13 -9.28 4.05
C MET A 157 9.00 -8.23 4.73
N LYS A 158 8.89 -6.96 4.32
CA LYS A 158 9.65 -5.86 4.96
C LYS A 158 9.29 -5.71 6.44
N MET A 159 8.01 -5.80 6.78
CA MET A 159 7.54 -5.72 8.16
C MET A 159 8.07 -6.90 8.98
N GLY A 160 8.03 -8.12 8.43
CA GLY A 160 8.59 -9.28 9.09
C GLY A 160 10.10 -9.19 9.32
N LEU A 161 10.84 -8.58 8.39
CA LEU A 161 12.29 -8.33 8.56
C LEU A 161 12.56 -7.34 9.70
N LEU A 162 11.77 -6.26 9.78
CA LEU A 162 11.90 -5.28 10.85
C LEU A 162 11.59 -5.88 12.22
N GLU A 163 10.61 -6.78 12.28
CA GLU A 163 10.30 -7.51 13.51
C GLU A 163 11.42 -8.49 13.86
N ASP A 164 11.95 -9.27 12.90
CA ASP A 164 13.12 -10.12 13.09
C ASP A 164 14.31 -9.33 13.65
N TYR A 165 14.63 -8.17 13.05
CA TYR A 165 15.69 -7.30 13.52
C TYR A 165 15.45 -6.75 14.93
N MET A 166 14.23 -6.32 15.25
CA MET A 166 13.88 -5.75 16.56
C MET A 166 14.01 -6.77 17.71
N PHE A 167 13.89 -8.07 17.43
CA PHE A 167 13.96 -9.14 18.43
C PHE A 167 15.20 -10.03 18.32
N GLY A 168 16.00 -9.89 17.27
CA GLY A 168 17.22 -10.65 17.00
C GLY A 168 18.51 -9.86 17.24
N GLU A 169 19.64 -10.55 17.13
CA GLU A 169 20.96 -9.90 17.10
C GLU A 169 21.22 -9.39 15.68
N THR A 170 21.43 -8.09 15.56
CA THR A 170 21.59 -7.41 14.26
C THR A 170 23.04 -7.09 13.92
N ARG A 171 23.91 -7.00 14.93
CA ARG A 171 25.34 -6.69 14.71
C ARG A 171 25.99 -7.75 13.84
N PHE A 172 26.50 -7.32 12.67
CA PHE A 172 27.05 -8.18 11.61
C PHE A 172 26.11 -9.28 11.09
N ASN A 173 24.82 -9.18 11.40
CA ASN A 173 23.82 -10.19 11.10
C ASN A 173 22.57 -9.61 10.44
N LEU A 174 22.64 -8.39 9.90
CA LEU A 174 21.65 -7.85 8.96
C LEU A 174 21.61 -8.67 7.65
N LEU A 175 20.55 -8.51 6.86
CA LEU A 175 20.37 -9.21 5.59
C LEU A 175 21.48 -8.86 4.59
N CYS A 176 21.92 -7.61 4.52
CA CYS A 176 23.10 -7.21 3.73
C CYS A 176 24.37 -7.99 4.11
N HIS A 177 24.60 -8.27 5.40
CA HIS A 177 25.71 -9.10 5.85
C HIS A 177 25.56 -10.55 5.39
N GLY A 178 24.35 -11.10 5.46
CA GLY A 178 24.03 -12.43 4.93
C GLY A 178 24.33 -12.55 3.43
N ILE A 179 23.93 -11.56 2.63
CA ILE A 179 24.24 -11.49 1.21
C ILE A 179 25.75 -11.39 0.98
N LYS A 180 26.44 -10.49 1.68
CA LYS A 180 27.90 -10.33 1.59
C LYS A 180 28.65 -11.61 1.95
N LYS A 181 28.20 -12.35 2.96
CA LYS A 181 28.75 -13.66 3.33
C LYS A 181 28.58 -14.70 2.22
N LYS A 182 27.44 -14.72 1.52
CA LYS A 182 27.24 -15.59 0.35
C LYS A 182 28.23 -15.21 -0.77
N VAL A 183 28.43 -13.91 -1.03
CA VAL A 183 29.40 -13.43 -2.04
C VAL A 183 30.83 -13.86 -1.71
N PHE A 184 31.29 -13.70 -0.46
CA PHE A 184 32.64 -14.08 -0.06
C PHE A 184 32.88 -15.59 0.10
N SER A 185 31.83 -16.41 0.04
CA SER A 185 31.95 -17.87 0.12
C SER A 185 31.87 -18.55 -1.26
N ASP A 186 32.14 -17.79 -2.33
CA ASP A 186 32.12 -18.24 -3.72
C ASP A 186 30.81 -18.95 -4.12
N LYS A 187 29.67 -18.53 -3.54
CA LYS A 187 28.35 -19.00 -3.98
C LYS A 187 28.09 -18.53 -5.40
N THR A 188 27.38 -19.36 -6.17
CA THR A 188 27.02 -18.99 -7.54
C THR A 188 26.07 -17.80 -7.51
N PHE A 189 26.14 -16.93 -8.53
CA PHE A 189 25.25 -15.77 -8.64
C PHE A 189 23.76 -16.17 -8.55
N SER A 190 23.39 -17.33 -9.09
CA SER A 190 22.03 -17.89 -9.00
C SER A 190 21.55 -18.17 -7.57
N ASP A 191 22.48 -18.36 -6.62
CA ASP A 191 22.17 -18.62 -5.20
C ASP A 191 22.12 -17.30 -4.37
N ILE A 192 22.42 -16.17 -5.00
CA ILE A 192 22.49 -14.84 -4.37
C ILE A 192 21.37 -13.97 -4.94
N ASP A 193 20.14 -14.28 -4.53
CA ASP A 193 18.98 -13.44 -4.78
C ASP A 193 18.62 -12.69 -3.47
N PRO A 194 18.76 -11.35 -3.42
CA PRO A 194 18.44 -10.56 -2.24
C PRO A 194 16.97 -10.61 -1.84
N TYR A 195 16.07 -10.75 -2.80
CA TYR A 195 14.63 -10.82 -2.55
C TYR A 195 14.22 -12.19 -2.02
N PHE A 196 14.80 -13.25 -2.58
CA PHE A 196 14.62 -14.60 -2.05
C PHE A 196 15.21 -14.72 -0.64
N SER A 197 16.41 -14.17 -0.40
CA SER A 197 17.05 -14.19 0.93
C SER A 197 16.25 -13.40 1.97
N LEU A 198 15.59 -12.29 1.57
CA LEU A 198 14.62 -11.58 2.40
C LEU A 198 13.47 -12.51 2.80
N PHE A 199 12.86 -13.18 1.82
CA PHE A 199 11.76 -14.09 2.07
C PHE A 199 12.18 -15.27 2.97
N GLU A 200 13.32 -15.92 2.70
CA GLU A 200 13.82 -17.04 3.50
C GLU A 200 13.99 -16.64 4.97
N ARG A 201 14.67 -15.52 5.22
CA ARG A 201 14.89 -15.02 6.59
C ARG A 201 13.59 -14.75 7.33
N VAL A 202 12.65 -14.06 6.67
CA VAL A 202 11.35 -13.74 7.29
C VAL A 202 10.50 -14.99 7.47
N GLN A 203 10.60 -15.96 6.56
CA GLN A 203 9.94 -17.25 6.69
C GLN A 203 10.46 -18.02 7.90
N GLU A 204 11.78 -18.09 8.11
CA GLU A 204 12.39 -18.72 9.28
C GLU A 204 11.94 -18.06 10.57
N PHE A 205 11.93 -16.73 10.62
CA PHE A 205 11.38 -15.98 11.75
C PHE A 205 9.90 -16.31 11.99
N PHE A 206 9.07 -16.38 10.95
CA PHE A 206 7.64 -16.70 11.08
C PHE A 206 7.39 -18.13 11.53
N GLN A 207 8.20 -19.10 11.11
CA GLN A 207 8.13 -20.49 11.57
C GLN A 207 8.32 -20.60 13.09
N GLN A 208 9.13 -19.73 13.68
CA GLN A 208 9.44 -19.76 15.11
C GLN A 208 8.45 -18.93 15.95
N THR A 209 7.87 -17.87 15.38
CA THR A 209 7.16 -16.84 16.16
C THR A 209 5.69 -16.65 15.82
N LYS A 210 5.22 -17.17 14.67
CA LYS A 210 3.86 -16.92 14.16
C LYS A 210 3.08 -18.22 14.00
N SER A 211 1.77 -18.09 13.79
CA SER A 211 0.91 -19.24 13.51
C SER A 211 1.15 -19.78 12.09
N GLU A 212 0.87 -21.06 11.87
CA GLU A 212 0.93 -21.68 10.53
C GLU A 212 0.09 -20.93 9.49
N ASN A 213 -1.05 -20.36 9.89
CA ASN A 213 -1.89 -19.55 9.00
C ASN A 213 -1.23 -18.23 8.58
N ASP A 214 -0.45 -17.60 9.47
CA ASP A 214 0.25 -16.36 9.18
C ASP A 214 1.48 -16.62 8.30
N LEU A 215 2.21 -17.70 8.60
CA LEU A 215 3.31 -18.22 7.77
C LEU A 215 2.82 -18.56 6.36
N ASP A 216 1.69 -19.23 6.24
CA ASP A 216 1.08 -19.54 4.96
C ASP A 216 0.64 -18.30 4.17
N THR A 217 0.17 -17.26 4.89
CA THR A 217 -0.16 -15.96 4.30
C THR A 217 1.09 -15.26 3.75
N LEU A 218 2.22 -15.31 4.46
CA LEU A 218 3.51 -14.82 3.98
C LEU A 218 3.95 -15.56 2.70
N ARG A 219 3.86 -16.89 2.67
CA ARG A 219 4.19 -17.72 1.50
C ARG A 219 3.30 -17.38 0.30
N ALA A 220 1.99 -17.23 0.52
CA ALA A 220 1.06 -16.80 -0.52
C ALA A 220 1.37 -15.40 -1.03
N ALA A 221 1.69 -14.45 -0.14
CA ALA A 221 2.08 -13.10 -0.52
C ALA A 221 3.37 -13.11 -1.36
N PHE A 222 4.40 -13.87 -0.98
CA PHE A 222 5.63 -14.04 -1.75
C PHE A 222 5.34 -14.62 -3.15
N TYR A 223 4.59 -15.72 -3.23
CA TYR A 223 4.24 -16.35 -4.51
C TYR A 223 3.51 -15.38 -5.45
N LEU A 224 2.50 -14.67 -4.95
CA LEU A 224 1.74 -13.67 -5.72
C LEU A 224 2.60 -12.47 -6.12
N LYS A 225 3.56 -12.08 -5.28
CA LYS A 225 4.47 -10.96 -5.54
C LYS A 225 5.54 -11.29 -6.59
N VAL A 226 6.08 -12.51 -6.57
CA VAL A 226 7.02 -12.98 -7.60
C VAL A 226 6.33 -13.03 -8.97
N GLY A 227 5.05 -13.36 -9.01
CA GLY A 227 4.22 -13.32 -10.23
C GLY A 227 4.52 -14.42 -11.27
N THR A 228 5.57 -15.20 -11.06
CA THR A 228 5.89 -16.37 -11.91
C THR A 228 4.97 -17.53 -11.52
N GLN A 229 4.10 -17.94 -12.45
CA GLN A 229 3.12 -19.00 -12.19
C GLN A 229 3.70 -20.39 -12.45
N VAL A 230 3.53 -21.28 -11.48
CA VAL A 230 3.78 -22.72 -11.59
C VAL A 230 2.45 -23.42 -11.83
N THR A 231 2.35 -24.24 -12.87
CA THR A 231 1.16 -25.06 -13.13
C THR A 231 1.15 -26.32 -12.27
N PRO A 232 -0.03 -26.94 -12.02
CA PRO A 232 -0.10 -28.24 -11.34
C PRO A 232 0.78 -29.32 -12.00
N GLN A 233 0.85 -29.34 -13.33
CA GLN A 233 1.70 -30.29 -14.06
C GLN A 233 3.19 -30.03 -13.81
N GLU A 234 3.63 -28.77 -13.79
CA GLU A 234 5.00 -28.40 -13.45
C GLU A 234 5.33 -28.71 -11.98
N LEU A 235 4.36 -28.59 -11.06
CA LEU A 235 4.56 -28.97 -9.67
C LEU A 235 4.87 -30.47 -9.52
N GLU A 236 4.30 -31.32 -10.37
CA GLU A 236 4.56 -32.77 -10.38
C GLU A 236 5.84 -33.11 -11.15
N ALA A 237 5.97 -32.64 -12.39
CA ALA A 237 7.04 -33.03 -13.31
C ALA A 237 8.35 -32.23 -13.16
N GLY A 238 8.30 -31.08 -12.49
CA GLY A 238 9.38 -30.09 -12.51
C GLY A 238 9.28 -29.11 -13.68
N SER A 239 10.23 -28.18 -13.77
CA SER A 239 10.35 -27.21 -14.85
C SER A 239 11.82 -26.98 -15.21
N GLN A 240 12.10 -26.70 -16.49
CA GLN A 240 13.44 -26.31 -16.97
C GLN A 240 13.74 -24.83 -16.71
N ASP A 241 12.73 -24.03 -16.42
CA ASP A 241 12.90 -22.64 -16.00
C ASP A 241 13.43 -22.60 -14.56
N TYR A 242 14.59 -21.96 -14.36
CA TYR A 242 15.27 -21.90 -13.07
C TYR A 242 14.45 -21.19 -11.99
N LYS A 243 13.65 -20.16 -12.32
CA LYS A 243 12.79 -19.48 -11.35
C LYS A 243 11.67 -20.41 -10.91
N LYS A 244 11.08 -21.12 -11.87
CA LYS A 244 10.03 -22.11 -11.57
C LYS A 244 10.58 -23.29 -10.78
N SER A 245 11.80 -23.75 -11.05
CA SER A 245 12.39 -24.86 -10.29
C SER A 245 12.58 -24.51 -8.81
N ILE A 246 13.04 -23.29 -8.50
CA ILE A 246 13.11 -22.76 -7.13
C ILE A 246 11.72 -22.70 -6.50
N LEU A 247 10.74 -22.10 -7.19
CA LEU A 247 9.36 -22.03 -6.68
C LEU A 247 8.74 -23.40 -6.45
N ILE A 248 8.97 -24.37 -7.33
CA ILE A 248 8.49 -25.75 -7.17
C ILE A 248 9.09 -26.39 -5.92
N HIS A 249 10.39 -26.20 -5.68
CA HIS A 249 11.04 -26.71 -4.47
C HIS A 249 10.39 -26.13 -3.19
N LEU A 250 10.15 -24.82 -3.18
CA LEU A 250 9.46 -24.13 -2.08
C LEU A 250 8.02 -24.61 -1.89
N ILE A 251 7.22 -24.66 -2.96
CA ILE A 251 5.81 -25.09 -2.91
C ILE A 251 5.69 -26.51 -2.37
N ARG A 252 6.61 -27.40 -2.76
CA ARG A 252 6.68 -28.77 -2.23
C ARG A 252 7.04 -28.79 -0.74
N SER A 253 8.02 -28.00 -0.31
CA SER A 253 8.41 -27.93 1.11
C SER A 253 7.31 -27.33 2.00
N TRP A 254 6.46 -26.47 1.44
CA TRP A 254 5.29 -25.90 2.13
C TRP A 254 4.10 -26.88 2.22
N GLY A 255 4.13 -28.00 1.50
CA GLY A 255 3.02 -28.95 1.46
C GLY A 255 1.79 -28.43 0.71
N TRP A 256 1.94 -27.45 -0.19
CA TRP A 256 0.83 -26.94 -0.98
C TRP A 256 0.40 -27.96 -2.04
N ASN A 257 -0.93 -28.12 -2.17
CA ASN A 257 -1.52 -28.99 -3.18
C ASN A 257 -1.88 -28.22 -4.47
N ALA A 258 -2.18 -28.99 -5.53
CA ALA A 258 -2.57 -28.45 -6.83
C ALA A 258 -3.82 -27.53 -6.76
N TYR A 259 -4.75 -27.81 -5.85
CA TYR A 259 -5.96 -27.00 -5.69
C TYR A 259 -5.62 -25.58 -5.24
N LYS A 260 -4.81 -25.45 -4.19
CA LYS A 260 -4.36 -24.15 -3.68
C LYS A 260 -3.55 -23.38 -4.71
N LEU A 261 -2.62 -24.07 -5.39
CA LEU A 261 -1.81 -23.46 -6.44
C LEU A 261 -2.69 -22.91 -7.57
N LYS A 262 -3.68 -23.68 -8.02
CA LYS A 262 -4.65 -23.24 -9.02
C LYS A 262 -5.44 -22.01 -8.56
N GLN A 263 -5.86 -21.96 -7.30
CA GLN A 263 -6.53 -20.77 -6.76
C GLN A 263 -5.62 -19.55 -6.79
N LEU A 264 -4.38 -19.64 -6.31
CA LEU A 264 -3.44 -18.51 -6.31
C LEU A 264 -3.09 -18.05 -7.74
N ASN A 265 -2.97 -18.96 -8.71
CA ASN A 265 -2.74 -18.59 -10.12
C ASN A 265 -3.90 -17.80 -10.73
N GLN A 266 -5.11 -17.91 -10.17
CA GLN A 266 -6.30 -17.16 -10.59
C GLN A 266 -6.46 -15.83 -9.85
N TYR A 267 -5.44 -15.37 -9.12
CA TYR A 267 -5.51 -14.17 -8.28
C TYR A 267 -6.05 -12.92 -9.02
N THR A 268 -5.65 -12.70 -10.27
CA THR A 268 -6.13 -11.57 -11.07
C THR A 268 -7.65 -11.63 -11.30
N ASP A 269 -8.21 -12.83 -11.38
CA ASP A 269 -9.63 -13.11 -11.56
C ASP A 269 -10.37 -13.32 -10.23
N TRP A 270 -9.69 -13.18 -9.09
CA TRP A 270 -10.34 -13.32 -7.79
C TRP A 270 -11.45 -12.29 -7.63
N GLN A 271 -12.53 -12.77 -7.02
CA GLN A 271 -13.62 -11.92 -6.61
C GLN A 271 -13.16 -10.98 -5.49
N MET A 272 -13.83 -9.83 -5.35
CA MET A 272 -13.44 -8.81 -4.38
C MET A 272 -13.30 -9.38 -2.96
N MET A 273 -14.26 -10.19 -2.52
CA MET A 273 -14.27 -10.71 -1.15
C MET A 273 -13.13 -11.71 -0.88
N GLN A 274 -12.63 -12.39 -1.91
CA GLN A 274 -11.43 -13.24 -1.80
C GLN A 274 -10.18 -12.36 -1.62
N LYS A 275 -10.07 -11.28 -2.41
CA LYS A 275 -8.99 -10.29 -2.26
C LYS A 275 -9.03 -9.62 -0.88
N VAL A 276 -10.22 -9.24 -0.40
CA VAL A 276 -10.42 -8.68 0.95
C VAL A 276 -10.05 -9.68 2.04
N ALA A 277 -10.41 -10.96 1.89
CA ALA A 277 -10.03 -11.99 2.86
C ALA A 277 -8.50 -12.17 2.94
N MET A 278 -7.79 -12.11 1.81
CA MET A 278 -6.33 -12.10 1.79
C MET A 278 -5.76 -10.80 2.39
N GLY A 279 -6.29 -9.64 2.00
CA GLY A 279 -5.88 -8.34 2.53
C GLY A 279 -6.07 -8.23 4.04
N ASN A 280 -7.17 -8.74 4.59
CA ASN A 280 -7.41 -8.78 6.02
C ASN A 280 -6.39 -9.66 6.77
N ARG A 281 -5.99 -10.79 6.18
CA ARG A 281 -4.93 -11.65 6.76
C ARG A 281 -3.58 -10.93 6.76
N VAL A 282 -3.20 -10.31 5.64
CA VAL A 282 -1.98 -9.50 5.54
C VAL A 282 -2.00 -8.37 6.56
N ASN A 283 -3.08 -7.60 6.63
CA ASN A 283 -3.21 -6.47 7.57
C ASN A 283 -3.17 -6.91 9.02
N LYS A 284 -3.77 -8.05 9.37
CA LYS A 284 -3.66 -8.62 10.72
C LYS A 284 -2.20 -8.87 11.10
N ILE A 285 -1.41 -9.43 10.19
CA ILE A 285 0.02 -9.70 10.41
C ILE A 285 0.79 -8.40 10.54
N LEU A 286 0.57 -7.44 9.64
CA LEU A 286 1.21 -6.12 9.68
C LEU A 286 0.95 -5.39 11.00
N MET A 287 -0.31 -5.35 11.44
CA MET A 287 -0.72 -4.71 12.70
C MET A 287 -0.15 -5.44 13.92
N SER A 288 -0.13 -6.77 13.91
CA SER A 288 0.48 -7.55 15.00
C SER A 288 1.98 -7.30 15.10
N SER A 289 2.68 -7.26 13.97
CA SER A 289 4.13 -7.04 13.92
C SER A 289 4.48 -5.62 14.39
N TYR A 290 3.74 -4.62 13.91
CA TYR A 290 3.86 -3.24 14.40
C TYR A 290 3.59 -3.13 15.90
N LYS A 291 2.54 -3.79 16.41
CA LYS A 291 2.25 -3.80 17.84
C LYS A 291 3.43 -4.34 18.65
N ASN A 292 4.01 -5.46 18.22
CA ASN A 292 5.16 -6.09 18.88
C ASN A 292 6.39 -5.16 18.87
N ILE A 293 6.71 -4.57 17.71
CA ILE A 293 7.81 -3.59 17.57
C ILE A 293 7.55 -2.36 18.46
N SER A 294 6.33 -1.85 18.48
CA SER A 294 5.94 -0.70 19.32
C SER A 294 6.05 -1.00 20.82
N GLU A 295 5.66 -2.20 21.25
CA GLU A 295 5.79 -2.64 22.65
C GLU A 295 7.25 -2.78 23.06
N LYS A 296 8.09 -3.37 22.20
CA LYS A 296 9.55 -3.44 22.42
C LYS A 296 10.16 -2.04 22.49
N ASN A 297 9.80 -1.14 21.56
CA ASN A 297 10.31 0.22 21.54
C ASN A 297 9.99 1.02 22.81
N LYS A 298 8.81 0.81 23.41
CA LYS A 298 8.44 1.45 24.70
C LYS A 298 9.31 1.03 25.88
N SER A 299 9.96 -0.14 25.79
CA SER A 299 10.87 -0.65 26.83
C SER A 299 12.31 -0.12 26.68
N LEU A 300 12.61 0.58 25.59
CA LEU A 300 13.92 1.16 25.32
C LEU A 300 14.06 2.54 25.95
N ASP A 301 15.30 2.96 26.16
CA ASP A 301 15.60 4.30 26.67
C ASP A 301 15.09 5.37 25.69
N SER A 302 14.56 6.46 26.23
CA SER A 302 13.97 7.54 25.43
C SER A 302 14.95 8.21 24.46
N GLN A 303 16.25 8.05 24.69
CA GLN A 303 17.32 8.53 23.81
C GLN A 303 17.47 7.69 22.52
N GLU A 304 16.97 6.46 22.50
CA GLU A 304 16.98 5.61 21.30
C GLU A 304 15.79 5.89 20.37
N SER A 305 14.75 6.58 20.84
CA SER A 305 13.57 6.88 20.03
C SER A 305 13.84 8.03 19.05
N LEU A 306 14.08 7.68 17.79
CA LEU A 306 14.31 8.65 16.69
C LEU A 306 13.02 9.27 16.13
N ILE A 307 11.85 8.86 16.62
CA ILE A 307 10.54 9.32 16.15
C ILE A 307 9.98 10.41 17.05
N THR A 308 9.48 11.49 16.46
CA THR A 308 8.83 12.56 17.22
C THR A 308 7.39 12.20 17.59
N GLN A 309 6.83 12.86 18.61
CA GLN A 309 5.40 12.74 18.91
C GLN A 309 4.52 13.13 17.72
N LYS A 310 4.97 14.11 16.91
CA LYS A 310 4.29 14.55 15.68
C LYS A 310 4.15 13.43 14.67
N ASP A 311 5.22 12.67 14.43
CA ASP A 311 5.22 11.53 13.48
C ASP A 311 4.31 10.40 13.98
N THR A 312 4.32 10.14 15.28
CA THR A 312 3.43 9.16 15.92
C THR A 312 1.96 9.57 15.78
N HIS A 313 1.64 10.85 15.97
CA HIS A 313 0.29 11.39 15.80
C HIS A 313 -0.17 11.35 14.33
N LEU A 314 0.69 11.75 13.40
CA LEU A 314 0.42 11.70 11.96
C LEU A 314 0.12 10.27 11.50
N LEU A 315 0.96 9.31 11.89
CA LEU A 315 0.72 7.90 11.60
C LEU A 315 -0.57 7.41 12.24
N GLY A 316 -0.76 7.68 13.53
CA GLY A 316 -1.96 7.30 14.25
C GLY A 316 -3.21 7.76 13.48
N ARG A 317 -3.21 8.99 13.00
CA ARG A 317 -4.30 9.55 12.19
C ARG A 317 -4.42 8.92 10.80
N LYS A 318 -3.33 8.61 10.08
CA LYS A 318 -3.37 7.80 8.85
C LYS A 318 -3.98 6.43 9.11
N LEU A 319 -3.50 5.72 10.13
CA LEU A 319 -4.03 4.40 10.49
C LEU A 319 -5.50 4.49 10.92
N PHE A 320 -5.90 5.50 11.69
CA PHE A 320 -7.31 5.68 12.04
C PHE A 320 -8.17 6.04 10.83
N SER A 321 -7.72 6.90 9.93
CA SER A 321 -8.50 7.27 8.75
C SER A 321 -8.75 6.08 7.82
N PHE A 322 -7.78 5.16 7.70
CA PHE A 322 -7.95 3.97 6.88
C PHE A 322 -8.62 2.78 7.60
N TYR A 323 -8.25 2.51 8.86
CA TYR A 323 -8.64 1.28 9.54
C TYR A 323 -9.78 1.43 10.56
N ARG A 324 -10.02 2.64 11.10
CA ARG A 324 -11.02 2.81 12.16
C ARG A 324 -12.43 2.78 11.58
N ARG A 325 -13.24 1.85 12.07
CA ARG A 325 -14.70 1.89 11.90
C ARG A 325 -15.28 3.00 12.76
N ALA A 326 -16.14 3.82 12.17
CA ALA A 326 -16.90 4.84 12.85
C ALA A 326 -18.37 4.81 12.37
N PRO A 327 -19.33 5.25 13.19
CA PRO A 327 -20.72 5.37 12.75
C PRO A 327 -20.81 6.22 11.48
N ASN A 328 -21.54 5.72 10.47
CA ASN A 328 -21.75 6.37 9.17
C ASN A 328 -20.51 6.59 8.30
N LYS A 329 -19.32 6.20 8.75
CA LYS A 329 -18.11 6.18 7.91
C LYS A 329 -18.16 4.98 6.96
N VAL A 330 -17.94 5.24 5.68
CA VAL A 330 -17.85 4.17 4.69
C VAL A 330 -16.53 3.42 4.89
N GLU A 331 -16.63 2.12 5.12
CA GLU A 331 -15.47 1.27 5.35
C GLU A 331 -14.71 1.04 4.04
N ASN A 332 -13.38 1.13 4.12
CA ASN A 332 -12.49 0.72 3.04
C ASN A 332 -12.32 -0.81 3.09
N LEU A 333 -12.77 -1.49 2.04
CA LEU A 333 -12.47 -2.88 1.80
C LEU A 333 -11.02 -2.95 1.34
N PHE A 334 -10.15 -3.50 2.20
CA PHE A 334 -8.71 -3.68 2.01
C PHE A 334 -8.37 -4.63 0.84
N ALA A 335 -8.86 -4.31 -0.36
CA ALA A 335 -8.46 -4.99 -1.57
C ALA A 335 -7.06 -4.56 -1.91
N LEU A 336 -6.23 -5.58 -2.08
CA LEU A 336 -4.88 -5.50 -2.58
C LEU A 336 -4.93 -4.73 -3.92
N ALA A 337 -3.95 -3.85 -4.16
CA ALA A 337 -3.99 -2.78 -5.16
C ALA A 337 -3.97 -3.24 -6.63
N ASP A 338 -4.27 -4.50 -6.94
CA ASP A 338 -4.30 -5.06 -8.27
C ASP A 338 -5.63 -4.81 -8.99
N GLY A 339 -5.87 -3.52 -9.27
CA GLY A 339 -6.48 -2.98 -10.50
C GLY A 339 -7.92 -3.34 -10.91
N ASN A 340 -8.50 -4.46 -10.46
CA ASN A 340 -9.87 -4.83 -10.77
C ASN A 340 -10.58 -5.46 -9.57
N THR A 341 -11.44 -4.66 -8.97
CA THR A 341 -12.30 -4.98 -7.82
C THR A 341 -13.78 -4.95 -8.19
N ALA A 342 -14.08 -4.62 -9.45
CA ALA A 342 -15.44 -4.47 -9.91
C ALA A 342 -16.10 -5.83 -10.09
N GLU A 343 -17.31 -5.96 -9.57
CA GLU A 343 -18.12 -7.15 -9.74
C GLU A 343 -18.82 -7.08 -11.10
N ARG A 344 -19.02 -8.24 -11.74
CA ARG A 344 -19.75 -8.32 -13.01
C ARG A 344 -21.23 -8.03 -12.85
N GLU A 345 -21.80 -8.44 -11.72
CA GLU A 345 -23.21 -8.30 -11.41
C GLU A 345 -23.38 -7.99 -9.92
N LEU A 346 -24.28 -7.07 -9.60
CA LEU A 346 -24.62 -6.69 -8.22
C LEU A 346 -26.13 -6.60 -8.03
N THR A 347 -26.62 -7.12 -6.91
CA THR A 347 -28.01 -7.01 -6.48
C THR A 347 -28.11 -6.14 -5.22
N PHE A 348 -28.95 -5.10 -5.26
CA PHE A 348 -29.35 -4.30 -4.11
C PHE A 348 -30.74 -4.75 -3.64
N LEU A 349 -30.80 -5.44 -2.50
CA LEU A 349 -32.02 -6.01 -1.97
C LEU A 349 -32.45 -5.26 -0.70
N LEU A 350 -33.69 -4.80 -0.66
CA LEU A 350 -34.35 -4.33 0.54
C LEU A 350 -35.17 -5.47 1.13
N GLU A 351 -34.86 -5.86 2.36
CA GLU A 351 -35.56 -6.92 3.07
C GLU A 351 -36.15 -6.36 4.38
N GLN A 352 -37.35 -6.83 4.72
CA GLN A 352 -37.99 -6.52 5.98
C GLN A 352 -38.65 -7.79 6.53
N GLU A 353 -37.94 -8.52 7.40
CA GLU A 353 -38.40 -9.81 7.93
C GLU A 353 -39.75 -9.71 8.66
N LYS A 354 -40.00 -8.57 9.34
CA LYS A 354 -41.27 -8.32 10.03
C LYS A 354 -41.75 -6.88 9.82
N PRO A 355 -43.07 -6.62 9.73
CA PRO A 355 -43.61 -5.26 9.53
C PRO A 355 -43.19 -4.22 10.57
N ARG A 356 -42.80 -4.66 11.78
CA ARG A 356 -42.35 -3.80 12.89
C ARG A 356 -40.83 -3.62 12.95
N GLU A 357 -40.06 -4.41 12.21
CA GLU A 357 -38.60 -4.30 12.18
C GLU A 357 -38.17 -3.25 11.16
N ARG A 358 -37.01 -2.63 11.39
CA ARG A 358 -36.46 -1.67 10.44
C ARG A 358 -35.99 -2.42 9.19
N PRO A 359 -36.38 -1.96 7.99
CA PRO A 359 -35.94 -2.59 6.76
C PRO A 359 -34.42 -2.49 6.64
N THR A 360 -33.79 -3.53 6.08
CA THR A 360 -32.34 -3.63 5.92
C THR A 360 -32.00 -3.78 4.45
N TRP A 361 -31.00 -3.03 4.00
CA TRP A 361 -30.46 -3.13 2.66
C TRP A 361 -29.28 -4.09 2.62
N TYR A 362 -29.23 -4.89 1.57
CA TYR A 362 -28.20 -5.88 1.28
C TYR A 362 -27.57 -5.59 -0.09
N LEU A 363 -26.25 -5.52 -0.12
CA LEU A 363 -25.45 -5.57 -1.34
C LEU A 363 -24.98 -7.00 -1.54
N ILE A 364 -25.41 -7.62 -2.64
CA ILE A 364 -25.18 -9.04 -2.93
C ILE A 364 -24.43 -9.14 -4.25
N ARG A 365 -23.40 -10.00 -4.30
CA ARG A 365 -22.70 -10.39 -5.52
C ARG A 365 -23.62 -11.25 -6.40
N GLY A 366 -23.60 -10.99 -7.70
CA GLY A 366 -24.39 -11.72 -8.66
C GLY A 366 -25.78 -11.12 -8.83
N ARG A 367 -26.44 -11.52 -9.91
CA ARG A 367 -27.85 -11.21 -10.13
C ARG A 367 -28.73 -12.29 -9.49
N THR A 368 -29.43 -11.97 -8.40
CA THR A 368 -30.27 -12.95 -7.70
C THR A 368 -31.70 -12.50 -7.44
N LEU A 369 -32.63 -13.40 -7.72
CA LEU A 369 -34.05 -13.28 -7.39
C LEU A 369 -34.45 -14.09 -6.14
N THR A 370 -33.50 -14.81 -5.52
CA THR A 370 -33.79 -15.63 -4.33
C THR A 370 -34.03 -14.76 -3.10
N PHE A 371 -34.79 -15.26 -2.13
CA PHE A 371 -34.90 -14.63 -0.81
C PHE A 371 -33.57 -14.64 -0.07
N ILE A 372 -33.36 -13.68 0.84
CA ILE A 372 -32.07 -13.49 1.51
C ILE A 372 -31.59 -14.73 2.28
N GLU A 373 -32.51 -15.49 2.86
CA GLU A 373 -32.25 -16.72 3.61
C GLU A 373 -31.62 -17.85 2.76
N HIS A 374 -31.81 -17.80 1.44
CA HIS A 374 -31.26 -18.76 0.48
C HIS A 374 -30.02 -18.23 -0.25
N VAL A 375 -29.64 -16.97 -0.02
CA VAL A 375 -28.42 -16.40 -0.60
C VAL A 375 -27.22 -16.98 0.15
N ASN A 376 -26.25 -17.53 -0.59
CA ASN A 376 -24.99 -17.96 0.02
C ASN A 376 -24.37 -16.77 0.79
N PRO A 377 -24.09 -16.91 2.10
CA PRO A 377 -23.50 -15.84 2.91
C PRO A 377 -22.23 -15.22 2.31
N GLU A 378 -21.43 -15.98 1.55
CA GLU A 378 -20.23 -15.48 0.88
C GLU A 378 -20.50 -14.48 -0.25
N ASN A 379 -21.72 -14.48 -0.79
CA ASN A 379 -22.16 -13.52 -1.80
C ASN A 379 -22.70 -12.23 -1.17
N ILE A 380 -22.97 -12.20 0.14
CA ILE A 380 -23.41 -10.98 0.81
C ILE A 380 -22.19 -10.11 1.09
N ILE A 381 -22.02 -9.04 0.31
CA ILE A 381 -20.88 -8.13 0.41
C ILE A 381 -21.06 -7.19 1.61
N LYS A 382 -22.23 -6.57 1.75
CA LYS A 382 -22.51 -5.59 2.81
C LYS A 382 -23.98 -5.53 3.19
N LYS A 383 -24.23 -5.27 4.47
CA LYS A 383 -25.55 -4.88 4.99
C LYS A 383 -25.50 -3.43 5.46
N ALA A 384 -26.56 -2.66 5.23
CA ALA A 384 -26.69 -1.29 5.71
C ALA A 384 -28.15 -0.92 5.96
N ALA A 385 -28.35 0.14 6.75
CA ALA A 385 -29.70 0.64 7.03
C ALA A 385 -30.32 1.42 5.86
N THR A 386 -29.50 1.96 4.95
CA THR A 386 -29.98 2.84 3.87
C THR A 386 -29.32 2.51 2.53
N LEU A 387 -30.08 2.69 1.43
CA LEU A 387 -29.57 2.53 0.07
C LEU A 387 -28.44 3.51 -0.26
N PRO A 388 -28.52 4.82 0.07
CA PRO A 388 -27.42 5.75 -0.15
C PRO A 388 -26.09 5.29 0.46
N PHE A 389 -26.11 4.68 1.64
CA PHE A 389 -24.89 4.15 2.25
C PHE A 389 -24.30 3.00 1.42
N LEU A 390 -25.13 2.08 0.90
CA LEU A 390 -24.65 1.01 0.01
C LEU A 390 -24.12 1.58 -1.31
N ILE A 391 -24.75 2.60 -1.88
CA ILE A 391 -24.26 3.27 -3.10
C ILE A 391 -22.89 3.89 -2.84
N ALA A 392 -22.74 4.62 -1.72
CA ALA A 392 -21.46 5.18 -1.29
C ALA A 392 -20.39 4.11 -1.09
N PHE A 393 -20.73 3.04 -0.38
CA PHE A 393 -19.85 1.91 -0.17
C PHE A 393 -19.42 1.23 -1.48
N THR A 394 -20.36 1.04 -2.42
CA THR A 394 -20.10 0.41 -3.72
C THR A 394 -19.17 1.25 -4.58
N ALA A 395 -19.41 2.56 -4.64
CA ALA A 395 -18.59 3.50 -5.40
C ALA A 395 -17.19 3.67 -4.78
N PHE A 396 -17.11 3.87 -3.45
CA PHE A 396 -15.86 4.08 -2.72
C PHE A 396 -14.90 2.88 -2.85
N ASN A 397 -15.45 1.66 -2.77
CA ASN A 397 -14.68 0.42 -2.88
C ASN A 397 -14.52 -0.08 -4.32
N LYS A 398 -14.89 0.74 -5.32
CA LYS A 398 -14.74 0.44 -6.75
C LYS A 398 -15.34 -0.92 -7.15
N LEU A 399 -16.50 -1.25 -6.59
CA LEU A 399 -17.23 -2.51 -6.88
C LEU A 399 -18.04 -2.43 -8.17
N PHE A 400 -18.21 -1.22 -8.71
CA PHE A 400 -19.06 -0.92 -9.87
C PHE A 400 -18.25 -0.30 -11.01
N ARG A 401 -18.52 -0.72 -12.24
CA ARG A 401 -18.07 -0.13 -13.52
C ARG A 401 -19.23 0.01 -14.49
N SER A 402 -19.00 0.69 -15.61
CA SER A 402 -19.99 0.85 -16.69
C SER A 402 -20.62 -0.48 -17.12
N GLU A 403 -19.84 -1.56 -17.15
CA GLU A 403 -20.27 -2.89 -17.61
C GLU A 403 -20.92 -3.73 -16.50
N THR A 404 -20.85 -3.32 -15.23
CA THR A 404 -21.45 -4.07 -14.12
C THR A 404 -22.97 -4.10 -14.28
N GLU A 405 -23.58 -5.28 -14.37
CA GLU A 405 -25.03 -5.41 -14.35
C GLU A 405 -25.58 -5.15 -12.95
N LEU A 406 -26.71 -4.43 -12.87
CA LEU A 406 -27.33 -4.05 -11.62
C LEU A 406 -28.74 -4.62 -11.56
N LEU A 407 -29.13 -5.12 -10.39
CA LEU A 407 -30.49 -5.49 -10.05
C LEU A 407 -30.88 -4.78 -8.76
N ILE A 408 -32.03 -4.11 -8.74
CA ILE A 408 -32.61 -3.57 -7.50
C ILE A 408 -33.91 -4.29 -7.18
N ARG A 409 -34.03 -4.75 -5.93
CA ARG A 409 -35.21 -5.43 -5.40
C ARG A 409 -35.66 -4.69 -4.15
N ALA A 410 -36.58 -3.77 -4.33
CA ALA A 410 -37.11 -2.96 -3.25
C ALA A 410 -38.62 -2.82 -3.41
N GLU A 411 -39.34 -3.89 -3.06
CA GLU A 411 -40.80 -3.92 -3.15
C GLU A 411 -41.40 -2.75 -2.36
N GLY A 412 -42.33 -2.02 -2.99
CA GLY A 412 -42.95 -0.83 -2.41
C GLY A 412 -42.11 0.45 -2.46
N GLN A 413 -40.86 0.40 -2.95
CA GLN A 413 -40.05 1.58 -3.23
C GLN A 413 -40.12 1.95 -4.72
N SER A 414 -39.88 3.22 -5.02
CA SER A 414 -39.98 3.77 -6.39
C SER A 414 -38.66 3.78 -7.17
N CYS A 415 -37.59 3.25 -6.59
CA CYS A 415 -36.25 3.33 -7.16
C CYS A 415 -36.10 2.36 -8.34
N LYS A 416 -35.70 2.87 -9.51
CA LYS A 416 -35.41 2.06 -10.70
C LYS A 416 -33.91 1.76 -10.81
N GLU A 417 -33.58 0.70 -11.53
CA GLU A 417 -32.19 0.34 -11.86
C GLU A 417 -31.46 1.47 -12.61
N SER A 418 -32.17 2.21 -13.47
CA SER A 418 -31.63 3.38 -14.17
C SER A 418 -31.17 4.48 -13.21
N ASP A 419 -31.96 4.74 -12.17
CA ASP A 419 -31.68 5.80 -11.19
C ASP A 419 -30.49 5.41 -10.33
N LEU A 420 -30.44 4.13 -9.90
CA LEU A 420 -29.32 3.55 -9.17
C LEU A 420 -28.01 3.68 -9.96
N ARG A 421 -28.04 3.37 -11.27
CA ARG A 421 -26.86 3.50 -12.15
C ARG A 421 -26.39 4.94 -12.28
N ILE A 422 -27.32 5.89 -12.44
CA ILE A 422 -26.99 7.32 -12.53
C ILE A 422 -26.31 7.77 -11.23
N LEU A 423 -26.88 7.43 -10.07
CA LEU A 423 -26.31 7.78 -8.76
C LEU A 423 -24.92 7.17 -8.54
N LEU A 424 -24.72 5.89 -8.89
CA LEU A 424 -23.42 5.24 -8.79
C LEU A 424 -22.36 5.92 -9.68
N ASN A 425 -22.70 6.26 -10.93
CA ASN A 425 -21.80 6.98 -11.83
C ASN A 425 -21.43 8.37 -11.29
N GLN A 426 -22.42 9.13 -10.82
CA GLN A 426 -22.20 10.47 -10.24
C GLN A 426 -21.31 10.40 -9.01
N LEU A 427 -21.58 9.46 -8.10
CA LEU A 427 -20.81 9.32 -6.87
C LEU A 427 -19.39 8.78 -7.13
N THR A 428 -19.23 7.87 -8.08
CA THR A 428 -17.90 7.38 -8.51
C THR A 428 -17.07 8.53 -9.08
N SER A 429 -17.67 9.38 -9.92
CA SER A 429 -17.02 10.58 -10.44
C SER A 429 -16.65 11.55 -9.30
N PHE A 430 -17.58 11.85 -8.39
CA PHE A 430 -17.34 12.69 -7.21
C PHE A 430 -16.14 12.23 -6.37
N ILE A 431 -16.03 10.92 -6.10
CA ILE A 431 -14.94 10.33 -5.31
C ILE A 431 -13.61 10.38 -6.08
N SER A 432 -13.62 10.04 -7.38
CA SER A 432 -12.42 9.97 -8.22
C SER A 432 -11.65 11.29 -8.35
N GLN A 433 -12.32 12.43 -8.14
CA GLN A 433 -11.70 13.75 -8.12
C GLN A 433 -10.77 13.99 -6.91
N ILE A 434 -10.74 13.08 -5.93
CA ILE A 434 -9.79 13.11 -4.82
C ILE A 434 -8.93 11.86 -4.92
N ASN A 435 -7.62 12.06 -5.08
CA ASN A 435 -6.68 10.96 -4.91
C ASN A 435 -6.43 10.78 -3.40
N ILE A 436 -7.11 9.80 -2.80
CA ILE A 436 -6.96 9.45 -1.38
C ILE A 436 -5.50 9.08 -1.06
N ALA A 437 -4.72 8.62 -2.05
CA ALA A 437 -3.30 8.32 -1.88
C ALA A 437 -2.40 9.56 -1.80
N THR A 438 -2.91 10.77 -2.07
CA THR A 438 -2.15 12.04 -2.05
C THR A 438 -2.63 12.98 -0.94
N ILE A 439 -3.28 12.47 0.10
CA ILE A 439 -3.66 13.30 1.26
C ILE A 439 -2.39 13.85 1.89
N SER A 440 -2.32 15.18 2.01
CA SER A 440 -1.15 15.85 2.57
C SER A 440 -0.97 15.48 4.05
N ASN A 441 0.28 15.38 4.49
CA ASN A 441 0.56 15.18 5.91
C ASN A 441 0.12 16.38 6.75
N GLU A 442 0.08 17.58 6.16
CA GLU A 442 -0.44 18.79 6.81
C GLU A 442 -1.93 18.65 7.16
N ASP A 443 -2.76 18.17 6.22
CA ASP A 443 -4.19 17.96 6.46
C ASP A 443 -4.45 16.93 7.56
N LEU A 444 -3.60 15.89 7.66
CA LEU A 444 -3.69 14.88 8.70
C LEU A 444 -3.20 15.39 10.07
N LEU A 445 -2.35 16.42 10.11
CA LEU A 445 -1.91 17.07 11.35
C LEU A 445 -2.94 18.06 11.91
N CYS A 446 -3.90 18.48 11.09
CA CYS A 446 -5.06 19.27 11.53
C CYS A 446 -6.27 18.39 11.89
N GLU A 447 -7.29 18.98 12.51
CA GLU A 447 -8.59 18.31 12.69
C GLU A 447 -9.25 18.02 11.34
N ALA A 448 -9.99 16.92 11.26
CA ALA A 448 -10.71 16.54 10.06
C ALA A 448 -11.77 17.59 9.71
N ARG A 449 -11.69 18.14 8.51
CA ARG A 449 -12.68 19.10 7.97
C ARG A 449 -13.38 18.51 6.74
N ILE A 450 -14.60 18.95 6.48
CA ILE A 450 -15.31 18.58 5.25
C ILE A 450 -14.62 19.27 4.07
N ASN A 451 -14.10 18.47 3.15
CA ASN A 451 -13.45 18.92 1.92
C ASN A 451 -14.45 18.97 0.75
N LYS A 452 -15.30 17.95 0.64
CA LYS A 452 -16.37 17.90 -0.37
C LYS A 452 -17.66 17.39 0.23
N LEU A 453 -18.79 17.87 -0.31
CA LEU A 453 -20.14 17.48 0.09
C LEU A 453 -20.95 17.09 -1.15
N TYR A 454 -21.62 15.94 -1.08
CA TYR A 454 -22.56 15.43 -2.06
C TYR A 454 -23.92 15.25 -1.38
N LEU A 455 -24.96 15.85 -1.96
CA LEU A 455 -26.32 15.81 -1.40
C LEU A 455 -27.24 15.01 -2.31
N ILE A 456 -27.92 14.02 -1.75
CA ILE A 456 -29.02 13.31 -2.38
C ILE A 456 -30.32 13.83 -1.77
N ILE A 457 -31.13 14.48 -2.60
CA ILE A 457 -32.40 15.08 -2.20
C ILE A 457 -33.54 14.25 -2.78
N ASP A 458 -34.36 13.69 -1.91
CA ASP A 458 -35.55 12.91 -2.26
C ASP A 458 -36.80 13.78 -2.10
N PHE A 459 -37.46 14.04 -3.22
CA PHE A 459 -38.74 14.76 -3.26
C PHE A 459 -39.96 13.82 -3.27
N GLY A 460 -39.73 12.50 -3.24
CA GLY A 460 -40.74 11.45 -3.33
C GLY A 460 -41.12 11.08 -4.77
N ASN A 461 -41.91 10.01 -4.88
CA ASN A 461 -42.52 9.58 -6.13
C ASN A 461 -44.06 9.59 -6.00
N PRO A 462 -44.78 10.29 -6.90
CA PRO A 462 -44.28 11.16 -7.97
C PRO A 462 -43.59 12.42 -7.42
N ILE A 463 -42.66 12.98 -8.20
CA ILE A 463 -42.01 14.26 -7.88
C ILE A 463 -43.07 15.36 -7.89
N PRO A 464 -43.19 16.21 -6.84
CA PRO A 464 -44.15 17.31 -6.80
C PRO A 464 -43.96 18.28 -7.96
N ARG A 465 -45.06 18.82 -8.49
CA ARG A 465 -45.02 19.73 -9.66
C ARG A 465 -44.18 20.97 -9.39
N GLU A 466 -44.19 21.46 -8.16
CA GLU A 466 -43.45 22.64 -7.72
C GLU A 466 -41.93 22.45 -7.81
N ILE A 467 -41.44 21.21 -7.85
CA ILE A 467 -40.03 20.89 -8.07
C ILE A 467 -39.70 20.93 -9.56
N VAL A 468 -40.57 20.37 -10.39
CA VAL A 468 -40.35 20.19 -11.83
C VAL A 468 -40.60 21.47 -12.65
N TYR A 469 -41.51 22.33 -12.21
CA TYR A 469 -41.93 23.52 -12.95
C TYR A 469 -41.27 24.82 -12.46
N GLY A 470 -40.82 25.64 -13.42
CA GLY A 470 -40.24 26.96 -13.19
C GLY A 470 -38.71 26.96 -13.24
N ASN A 471 -38.12 28.08 -13.67
CA ASN A 471 -36.67 28.27 -13.74
C ASN A 471 -36.21 29.28 -12.69
N ILE A 472 -35.15 28.96 -11.96
CA ILE A 472 -34.56 29.90 -10.98
C ILE A 472 -34.14 31.22 -11.64
N ASN A 473 -33.77 31.17 -12.92
CA ASN A 473 -33.36 32.33 -13.70
C ASN A 473 -34.53 33.27 -14.07
N ASP A 474 -35.78 32.85 -13.86
CA ASP A 474 -36.96 33.67 -14.11
C ASP A 474 -37.26 34.63 -12.94
N CYS A 475 -36.62 34.43 -11.78
CA CYS A 475 -36.79 35.26 -10.59
C CYS A 475 -36.11 36.63 -10.79
N LYS A 476 -36.86 37.72 -10.70
CA LYS A 476 -36.37 39.10 -10.90
C LYS A 476 -36.10 39.85 -9.60
N SER A 477 -36.60 39.34 -8.48
CA SER A 477 -36.40 39.90 -7.14
C SER A 477 -35.90 38.86 -6.13
N ASN A 478 -35.28 39.34 -5.05
CA ASN A 478 -34.85 38.49 -3.93
C ASN A 478 -36.05 37.81 -3.24
N GLU A 479 -37.22 38.46 -3.20
CA GLU A 479 -38.43 37.87 -2.65
C GLU A 479 -38.94 36.71 -3.51
N GLU A 480 -38.98 36.90 -4.84
CA GLU A 480 -39.35 35.84 -5.79
C GLU A 480 -38.39 34.64 -5.69
N LEU A 481 -37.08 34.91 -5.62
CA LEU A 481 -36.06 33.87 -5.45
C LEU A 481 -36.23 33.11 -4.14
N THR A 482 -36.44 33.82 -3.03
CA THR A 482 -36.64 33.21 -1.70
C THR A 482 -37.88 32.33 -1.69
N GLN A 483 -38.99 32.81 -2.26
CA GLN A 483 -40.23 32.04 -2.34
C GLN A 483 -40.09 30.82 -3.27
N PHE A 484 -39.36 30.96 -4.38
CA PHE A 484 -39.06 29.88 -5.32
C PHE A 484 -38.26 28.75 -4.66
N ILE A 485 -37.26 29.10 -3.84
CA ILE A 485 -36.43 28.16 -3.09
C ILE A 485 -37.23 27.50 -1.96
N ASN A 486 -37.90 28.29 -1.11
CA ASN A 486 -38.64 27.76 0.04
C ASN A 486 -39.72 26.76 -0.36
N LYS A 487 -40.48 27.04 -1.43
CA LYS A 487 -41.48 26.11 -1.98
C LYS A 487 -40.89 24.76 -2.37
N ARG A 488 -39.61 24.71 -2.75
CA ARG A 488 -38.92 23.45 -3.10
C ARG A 488 -38.34 22.77 -1.88
N VAL A 489 -37.69 23.54 -0.99
CA VAL A 489 -37.10 23.01 0.25
C VAL A 489 -38.15 22.36 1.14
N GLU A 490 -39.35 22.96 1.25
CA GLU A 490 -40.48 22.40 2.00
C GLU A 490 -41.00 21.06 1.47
N ARG A 491 -40.66 20.70 0.23
CA ARG A 491 -41.08 19.45 -0.41
C ARG A 491 -40.05 18.33 -0.28
N ILE A 492 -38.89 18.59 0.34
CA ILE A 492 -37.88 17.57 0.59
C ILE A 492 -38.44 16.56 1.60
N LYS A 493 -38.51 15.29 1.20
CA LYS A 493 -38.90 14.18 2.09
C LYS A 493 -37.71 13.64 2.85
N ASN A 494 -36.61 13.39 2.15
CA ASN A 494 -35.37 12.91 2.74
C ASN A 494 -34.18 13.66 2.14
N LEU A 495 -33.16 13.89 2.97
CA LEU A 495 -31.88 14.45 2.56
C LEU A 495 -30.79 13.53 3.06
N THR A 496 -29.91 13.08 2.17
CA THR A 496 -28.68 12.38 2.54
C THR A 496 -27.48 13.22 2.18
N ALA A 497 -26.61 13.47 3.15
CA ALA A 497 -25.31 14.10 2.96
C ALA A 497 -24.22 13.03 2.99
N ILE A 498 -23.42 12.99 1.94
CA ILE A 498 -22.21 12.17 1.83
C ILE A 498 -21.05 13.16 1.69
N TYR A 499 -20.02 13.06 2.52
CA TYR A 499 -18.94 14.05 2.51
C TYR A 499 -17.58 13.39 2.61
N LEU A 500 -16.61 13.96 1.90
CA LEU A 500 -15.21 13.55 1.98
C LEU A 500 -14.48 14.49 2.92
N THR A 501 -13.80 13.95 3.92
CA THR A 501 -12.99 14.75 4.86
C THR A 501 -11.59 15.03 4.30
N SER A 502 -10.88 15.98 4.90
CA SER A 502 -9.46 16.24 4.64
C SER A 502 -8.57 15.03 4.96
N TRP A 503 -9.06 14.07 5.75
CA TRP A 503 -8.36 12.82 6.05
C TRP A 503 -8.68 11.69 5.07
N GLY A 504 -9.49 11.96 4.03
CA GLY A 504 -9.88 10.97 3.02
C GLY A 504 -10.99 10.03 3.45
N GLU A 505 -11.70 10.33 4.54
CA GLU A 505 -12.83 9.53 5.02
C GLU A 505 -14.09 9.94 4.27
N LEU A 506 -14.93 8.97 3.89
CA LEU A 506 -16.25 9.15 3.26
C LEU A 506 -17.39 8.88 4.25
#